data_AF-K2CFN3-F1
#
_entry.id   AF-K2CFN3-F1
#
_cell.length_a   1.000
_cell.length_b   1.000
_cell.length_c   1.000
_cell.angle_alpha   90.00
_cell.angle_beta   90.00
_cell.angle_gamma   90.00
#
_symmetry.space_group_name_H-M   'P 1'
#
loop_
_entity.id
_entity.type
_entity.pdbx_description
1 polymer ?
#
loop_
_entity_poly.entity_id
_entity_poly.type
_entity_poly.pdbx_seq_one_letter_code
_entity_poly.pdbx_strand_id
1 'polypeptide(L)'
;MNDQLQELKTKLGTAQTVLLTMPSSPNQDIVASALALYLSLKQSGKNVTISTSTLPIVRDSHLVGLDKITTEVGGNNLVITLDVPESSIDKVTSNTEGGHLNLIVNPAKGVVPITPENVKFTYSGASADLVLVLGAADLKDVGALAEKENELFTKERLVNISNQVGTFGTINITDPSSSNAELVTALLKELGLPMDMDIANNLMQGIESATNGLSSPNMTADTFEALAILYRTGARRQTPTIPVTQAKIVADMPIVDHGTPVKPVIETPKADWMKPKIFKSGAVTH
;
A
#
# COMPACT_ATOMS: atom_id res chain seq x y z
N MET A 1 -8.08 -19.80 13.00
CA MET A 1 -7.96 -18.32 13.09
C MET A 1 -7.71 -17.86 14.53
N ASN A 2 -8.52 -18.27 15.52
CA ASN A 2 -8.34 -17.84 16.92
C ASN A 2 -6.95 -18.13 17.53
N ASP A 3 -6.39 -19.32 17.30
CA ASP A 3 -5.10 -19.69 17.92
C ASP A 3 -3.93 -18.84 17.40
N GLN A 4 -3.87 -18.63 16.08
CA GLN A 4 -2.83 -17.80 15.44
C GLN A 4 -2.97 -16.32 15.80
N LEU A 5 -4.20 -15.82 15.94
CA LEU A 5 -4.45 -14.46 16.40
C LEU A 5 -3.98 -14.26 17.85
N GLN A 6 -4.21 -15.24 18.72
CA GLN A 6 -3.73 -15.20 20.10
C GLN A 6 -2.20 -15.29 20.17
N GLU A 7 -1.58 -16.10 19.31
CA GLU A 7 -0.14 -16.17 19.19
C GLU A 7 0.43 -14.82 18.72
N LEU A 8 -0.19 -14.20 17.71
CA LEU A 8 0.21 -12.88 17.22
C LEU A 8 0.09 -11.82 18.32
N LYS A 9 -1.01 -11.82 19.07
CA LYS A 9 -1.21 -10.91 20.21
C LYS A 9 -0.09 -11.07 21.25
N THR A 10 0.32 -12.31 21.52
CA THR A 10 1.41 -12.60 22.46
C THR A 10 2.74 -12.08 21.93
N LYS A 11 3.09 -12.38 20.67
CA LYS A 11 4.34 -11.92 20.04
C LYS A 11 4.41 -10.39 19.94
N LEU A 12 3.31 -9.74 19.55
CA LEU A 12 3.22 -8.27 19.52
C LEU A 12 3.31 -7.66 20.92
N GLY A 13 2.81 -8.35 21.95
CA GLY A 13 2.93 -7.93 23.34
C GLY A 13 4.40 -7.82 23.77
N THR A 14 5.22 -8.80 23.41
CA THR A 14 6.64 -8.88 23.81
C THR A 14 7.59 -8.11 22.89
N ALA A 15 7.27 -8.00 21.59
CA ALA A 15 8.12 -7.32 20.61
C ALA A 15 8.22 -5.82 20.89
N GLN A 16 9.43 -5.26 20.83
CA GLN A 16 9.69 -3.82 20.90
C GLN A 16 9.98 -3.25 19.52
N THR A 17 10.74 -3.99 18.70
CA THR A 17 11.07 -3.61 17.32
C THR A 17 10.30 -4.48 16.32
N VAL A 18 9.65 -3.82 15.36
CA VAL A 18 8.86 -4.47 14.33
C VAL A 18 9.30 -3.98 12.96
N LEU A 19 9.66 -4.91 12.07
CA LEU A 19 9.79 -4.62 10.65
C LEU A 19 8.46 -4.93 9.97
N LEU A 20 7.89 -3.97 9.26
CA LEU A 20 6.76 -4.17 8.37
C LEU A 20 7.22 -4.04 6.92
N THR A 21 6.90 -5.03 6.10
CA THR A 21 7.23 -5.04 4.67
C THR A 21 6.05 -5.56 3.84
N MET A 22 6.21 -5.49 2.52
CA MET A 22 5.19 -5.82 1.52
C MET A 22 5.87 -6.32 0.23
N PRO A 23 5.13 -6.90 -0.73
CA PRO A 23 5.68 -7.28 -2.03
C PRO A 23 6.38 -6.12 -2.75
N SER A 24 7.32 -6.47 -3.62
CA SER A 24 8.09 -5.55 -4.47
C SER A 24 7.24 -4.77 -5.50
N SER A 25 6.01 -5.20 -5.76
CA SER A 25 5.06 -4.54 -6.67
C SER A 25 3.67 -4.44 -6.04
N PRO A 26 3.51 -3.65 -4.96
CA PRO A 26 2.26 -3.63 -4.21
C PRO A 26 1.18 -2.81 -4.95
N ASN A 27 -0.06 -3.28 -4.86
CA ASN A 27 -1.22 -2.49 -5.26
C ASN A 27 -1.59 -1.48 -4.15
N GLN A 28 -2.53 -0.57 -4.42
CA GLN A 28 -2.91 0.48 -3.47
C GLN A 28 -3.52 -0.09 -2.17
N ASP A 29 -4.27 -1.19 -2.26
CA ASP A 29 -4.82 -1.90 -1.09
C ASP A 29 -3.71 -2.35 -0.13
N ILE A 30 -2.64 -2.97 -0.65
CA ILE A 30 -1.49 -3.40 0.15
C ILE A 30 -0.79 -2.20 0.79
N VAL A 31 -0.50 -1.14 0.03
CA VAL A 31 0.20 0.05 0.56
C VAL A 31 -0.63 0.73 1.66
N ALA A 32 -1.92 0.91 1.41
CA ALA A 32 -2.83 1.54 2.37
C ALA A 32 -2.96 0.72 3.67
N SER A 33 -3.08 -0.58 3.54
CA SER A 33 -3.17 -1.52 4.66
C SER A 33 -1.86 -1.55 5.47
N ALA A 34 -0.71 -1.50 4.79
CA ALA A 34 0.60 -1.46 5.45
C ALA A 34 0.78 -0.17 6.24
N LEU A 35 0.41 0.97 5.66
CA LEU A 35 0.49 2.26 6.34
C LEU A 35 -0.46 2.33 7.54
N ALA A 36 -1.68 1.80 7.42
CA ALA A 36 -2.62 1.72 8.53
C ALA A 36 -2.07 0.88 9.69
N LEU A 37 -1.54 -0.32 9.40
CA LEU A 37 -0.92 -1.17 10.40
C LEU A 37 0.32 -0.53 11.02
N TYR A 38 1.18 0.10 10.21
CA TYR A 38 2.34 0.86 10.65
C TYR A 38 1.94 1.95 11.67
N LEU A 39 0.99 2.82 11.31
CA LEU A 39 0.55 3.92 12.15
C LEU A 39 -0.06 3.40 13.47
N SER A 40 -0.88 2.35 13.41
CA SER A 40 -1.50 1.75 14.58
C SER A 40 -0.46 1.16 15.56
N LEU A 41 0.53 0.44 15.03
CA LEU A 41 1.62 -0.12 15.84
C LEU A 41 2.52 0.98 16.43
N LYS A 42 2.78 2.06 15.69
CA LYS A 42 3.49 3.24 16.19
C LYS A 42 2.72 3.93 17.33
N GLN A 43 1.41 4.09 17.21
CA GLN A 43 0.55 4.64 18.26
C GLN A 43 0.50 3.76 19.51
N SER A 44 0.72 2.46 19.33
CA SER A 44 0.85 1.50 20.44
C SER A 44 2.23 1.53 21.14
N GLY A 45 3.10 2.49 20.77
CA GLY A 45 4.42 2.67 21.37
C GLY A 45 5.51 1.74 20.84
N LYS A 46 5.27 0.99 19.76
CA LYS A 46 6.28 0.11 19.15
C LYS A 46 7.27 0.89 18.30
N ASN A 47 8.50 0.40 18.20
CA ASN A 47 9.46 0.91 17.23
C ASN A 47 9.28 0.16 15.90
N VAL A 48 8.52 0.77 15.00
CA VAL A 48 8.17 0.17 13.71
C VAL A 48 8.99 0.81 12.59
N THR A 49 9.66 -0.03 11.81
CA THR A 49 10.26 0.34 10.53
C THR A 49 9.38 -0.22 9.41
N ILE A 50 9.01 0.60 8.43
CA ILE A 50 8.30 0.16 7.24
C ILE A 50 9.22 0.28 6.02
N SER A 51 9.56 -0.85 5.41
CA SER A 51 10.52 -0.92 4.31
C SER A 51 10.08 -1.90 3.21
N THR A 52 10.39 -1.57 1.96
CA THR A 52 10.02 -2.36 0.77
C THR A 52 11.12 -2.30 -0.29
N SER A 53 11.15 -3.29 -1.20
CA SER A 53 12.12 -3.31 -2.30
C SER A 53 11.89 -2.18 -3.32
N THR A 54 10.65 -1.67 -3.45
CA THR A 54 10.29 -0.64 -4.44
C THR A 54 9.44 0.43 -3.78
N LEU A 55 9.86 1.70 -3.89
CA LEU A 55 9.10 2.81 -3.31
C LEU A 55 7.70 2.95 -3.95
N PRO A 56 6.70 3.41 -3.18
CA PRO A 56 5.37 3.72 -3.70
C PRO A 56 5.39 4.77 -4.80
N ILE A 57 4.33 4.78 -5.61
CA ILE A 57 4.18 5.68 -6.76
C ILE A 57 3.19 6.81 -6.46
N VAL A 58 3.05 7.77 -7.39
CA VAL A 58 2.16 8.95 -7.25
C VAL A 58 0.70 8.57 -6.94
N ARG A 59 0.23 7.42 -7.43
CA ARG A 59 -1.11 6.86 -7.09
C ARG A 59 -1.37 6.85 -5.59
N ASP A 60 -0.34 6.57 -4.80
CA ASP A 60 -0.43 6.31 -3.36
C ASP A 60 -0.23 7.60 -2.53
N SER A 61 0.00 8.76 -3.18
CA SER A 61 0.35 10.06 -2.56
C SER A 61 -0.67 10.61 -1.56
N HIS A 62 -1.91 10.15 -1.60
CA HIS A 62 -2.99 10.56 -0.70
C HIS A 62 -3.02 9.76 0.61
N LEU A 63 -2.19 8.71 0.74
CA LEU A 63 -2.12 7.88 1.94
C LEU A 63 -1.27 8.54 3.02
N VAL A 64 -1.79 8.56 4.25
CA VAL A 64 -1.10 9.14 5.40
C VAL A 64 0.11 8.27 5.75
N GLY A 65 1.26 8.91 5.91
CA GLY A 65 2.52 8.26 6.27
C GLY A 65 3.29 7.64 5.11
N LEU A 66 2.92 7.91 3.85
CA LEU A 66 3.62 7.39 2.67
C LEU A 66 5.11 7.75 2.68
N ASP A 67 5.47 8.93 3.18
CA ASP A 67 6.84 9.43 3.33
C ASP A 67 7.68 8.61 4.33
N LYS A 68 7.06 7.72 5.10
CA LYS A 68 7.75 6.84 6.05
C LYS A 68 8.28 5.54 5.43
N ILE A 69 7.82 5.21 4.22
CA ILE A 69 8.27 3.99 3.52
C ILE A 69 9.68 4.22 2.99
N THR A 70 10.61 3.36 3.42
CA THR A 70 12.00 3.38 2.99
C THR A 70 12.34 2.12 2.17
N THR A 71 13.50 2.11 1.53
CA THR A 71 14.09 0.89 0.94
C THR A 71 15.16 0.25 1.82
N GLU A 72 15.40 0.86 2.99
CA GLU A 72 16.42 0.42 3.94
C GLU A 72 15.77 0.14 5.29
N VAL A 73 16.18 -0.94 5.94
CA VAL A 73 15.68 -1.32 7.27
C VAL A 73 16.37 -0.51 8.38
N GLY A 74 17.45 0.19 8.04
CA GLY A 74 18.29 0.94 8.97
C GLY A 74 19.29 0.04 9.70
N GLY A 75 19.67 0.44 10.90
CA GLY A 75 20.68 -0.24 11.71
C GLY A 75 21.63 0.76 12.35
N ASN A 76 22.28 0.36 13.44
CA ASN A 76 23.17 1.26 14.18
C ASN A 76 24.60 1.26 13.63
N ASN A 77 24.93 0.34 12.72
CA ASN A 77 26.28 0.20 12.19
C ASN A 77 26.39 0.98 10.88
N LEU A 78 27.24 2.00 10.84
CA LEU A 78 27.56 2.71 9.60
C LEU A 78 28.44 1.81 8.72
N VAL A 79 27.99 1.54 7.49
CA VAL A 79 28.75 0.84 6.45
C VAL A 79 29.19 1.87 5.41
N ILE A 80 30.50 1.97 5.22
CA ILE A 80 31.12 2.84 4.23
C ILE A 80 31.61 1.94 3.08
N THR A 81 30.95 2.03 1.93
CA THR A 81 31.29 1.26 0.73
C THR A 81 32.06 2.15 -0.24
N LEU A 82 33.21 1.66 -0.72
CA LEU A 82 34.00 2.30 -1.76
C LEU A 82 33.71 1.61 -3.09
N ASP A 83 33.06 2.31 -4.01
CA ASP A 83 32.69 1.79 -5.33
C ASP A 83 33.86 1.90 -6.32
N VAL A 84 34.93 1.18 -6.00
CA VAL A 84 36.16 1.06 -6.80
C VAL A 84 36.64 -0.40 -6.78
N PRO A 85 37.39 -0.86 -7.80
CA PRO A 85 38.00 -2.18 -7.77
C PRO A 85 38.89 -2.34 -6.53
N GLU A 86 38.89 -3.51 -5.89
CA GLU A 86 39.69 -3.79 -4.69
C GLU A 86 41.19 -3.50 -4.92
N SER A 87 41.70 -3.77 -6.13
CA SER A 87 43.08 -3.46 -6.54
C SER A 87 43.44 -1.97 -6.56
N SER A 88 42.45 -1.08 -6.43
CA SER A 88 42.62 0.37 -6.37
C SER A 88 42.98 0.86 -4.96
N ILE A 89 42.87 0.01 -3.94
CA ILE A 89 43.11 0.34 -2.54
C ILE A 89 44.40 -0.35 -2.09
N ASP A 90 45.38 0.43 -1.62
CA ASP A 90 46.62 -0.10 -1.03
C ASP A 90 46.40 -0.46 0.45
N LYS A 91 45.82 0.47 1.22
CA LYS A 91 45.54 0.25 2.64
C LYS A 91 44.45 1.19 3.17
N VAL A 92 43.71 0.70 4.17
CA VAL A 92 42.80 1.50 5.00
C VAL A 92 43.40 1.60 6.40
N THR A 93 43.52 2.81 6.92
CA THR A 93 44.04 3.09 8.26
C THR A 93 43.08 3.98 9.03
N SER A 94 42.99 3.83 10.34
CA SER A 94 42.22 4.73 11.21
C SER A 94 43.14 5.53 12.14
N ASN A 95 42.77 6.76 12.45
CA ASN A 95 43.38 7.53 13.53
C ASN A 95 42.32 8.36 14.27
N THR A 96 42.67 8.85 15.45
CA THR A 96 41.82 9.79 16.19
C THR A 96 42.59 11.10 16.35
N GLU A 97 42.06 12.17 15.77
CA GLU A 97 42.69 13.49 15.76
C GLU A 97 41.64 14.58 15.94
N GLY A 98 41.90 15.54 16.82
CA GLY A 98 40.96 16.64 17.10
C GLY A 98 39.61 16.21 17.71
N GLY A 99 39.51 15.00 18.27
CA GLY A 99 38.24 14.44 18.76
C GLY A 99 37.40 13.74 17.69
N HIS A 100 37.94 13.56 16.48
CA HIS A 100 37.29 12.87 15.38
C HIS A 100 37.99 11.54 15.07
N LEU A 101 37.23 10.51 14.71
CA LEU A 101 37.78 9.28 14.12
C LEU A 101 37.90 9.49 12.60
N ASN A 102 39.13 9.46 12.08
CA ASN A 102 39.35 9.51 10.64
C ASN A 102 39.60 8.09 10.12
N LEU A 103 38.98 7.77 8.98
CA LEU A 103 39.30 6.61 8.16
C LEU A 103 40.03 7.11 6.93
N ILE A 104 41.31 6.76 6.81
CA ILE A 104 42.20 7.19 5.74
C ILE A 104 42.36 6.03 4.75
N VAL A 105 41.82 6.21 3.55
CA VAL A 105 41.93 5.24 2.45
C VAL A 105 43.07 5.68 1.55
N ASN A 106 44.09 4.83 1.42
CA ASN A 106 45.25 5.11 0.58
C ASN A 106 45.07 4.39 -0.76
N PRO A 107 45.02 5.12 -1.89
CA PRO A 107 44.90 4.51 -3.20
C PRO A 107 46.21 3.81 -3.61
N ALA A 108 46.09 2.78 -4.44
CA ALA A 108 47.23 2.12 -5.07
C ALA A 108 48.00 3.08 -6.00
N LYS A 109 49.28 2.81 -6.23
CA LYS A 109 50.15 3.67 -7.05
C LYS A 109 49.61 3.79 -8.48
N GLY A 110 49.50 5.04 -8.96
CA GLY A 110 49.09 5.33 -10.33
C GLY A 110 47.58 5.28 -10.56
N VAL A 111 46.77 5.09 -9.52
CA VAL A 111 45.31 5.12 -9.60
C VAL A 111 44.80 6.53 -9.28
N VAL A 112 43.66 6.90 -9.88
CA VAL A 112 42.97 8.17 -9.62
C VAL A 112 42.57 8.23 -8.14
N PRO A 113 42.71 9.39 -7.47
CA PRO A 113 42.25 9.56 -6.09
C PRO A 113 40.76 9.23 -5.92
N ILE A 114 40.42 8.58 -4.82
CA ILE A 114 39.03 8.31 -4.43
C ILE A 114 38.34 9.65 -4.16
N THR A 115 37.20 9.87 -4.81
CA THR A 115 36.37 11.07 -4.62
C THR A 115 35.14 10.74 -3.77
N PRO A 116 34.43 11.75 -3.22
CA PRO A 116 33.19 11.52 -2.48
C PRO A 116 32.12 10.75 -3.27
N GLU A 117 32.11 10.86 -4.59
CA GLU A 117 31.19 10.14 -5.49
C GLU A 117 31.42 8.62 -5.46
N ASN A 118 32.64 8.18 -5.12
CA ASN A 118 32.96 6.76 -4.95
C ASN A 118 32.55 6.23 -3.56
N VAL A 119 32.10 7.09 -2.64
CA VAL A 119 31.80 6.70 -1.26
C VAL A 119 30.28 6.62 -1.07
N LYS A 120 29.79 5.41 -0.77
CA LYS A 120 28.40 5.16 -0.43
C LYS A 120 28.30 4.88 1.07
N PHE A 121 27.39 5.58 1.74
CA PHE A 121 27.07 5.34 3.14
C PHE A 121 25.76 4.56 3.21
N THR A 122 25.80 3.43 3.89
CA THR A 122 24.61 2.62 4.21
C THR A 122 24.66 2.26 5.69
N TYR A 123 23.58 1.71 6.21
CA TYR A 123 23.55 1.18 7.57
C TYR A 123 23.32 -0.33 7.55
N SER A 124 23.89 -1.03 8.53
CA SER A 124 23.69 -2.47 8.74
C SER A 124 23.44 -2.78 10.22
N GLY A 125 23.12 -4.04 10.51
CA GLY A 125 22.74 -4.46 11.85
C GLY A 125 21.33 -4.03 12.24
N ALA A 126 20.43 -3.90 11.26
CA ALA A 126 19.01 -3.88 11.55
C ALA A 126 18.64 -5.14 12.35
N SER A 127 17.82 -4.96 13.38
CA SER A 127 17.24 -6.06 14.14
C SER A 127 15.76 -5.79 14.37
N ALA A 128 14.97 -6.86 14.30
CA ALA A 128 13.55 -6.82 14.55
C ALA A 128 13.18 -8.03 15.41
N ASP A 129 12.41 -7.80 16.47
CA ASP A 129 11.83 -8.88 17.27
C ASP A 129 10.76 -9.65 16.46
N LEU A 130 10.07 -8.93 15.57
CA LEU A 130 9.01 -9.45 14.71
C LEU A 130 9.08 -8.84 13.31
N VAL A 131 8.88 -9.68 12.29
CA VAL A 131 8.78 -9.25 10.90
C VAL A 131 7.38 -9.54 10.38
N LEU A 132 6.65 -8.48 10.04
CA LEU A 132 5.32 -8.54 9.46
C LEU A 132 5.44 -8.38 7.94
N VAL A 133 4.93 -9.34 7.18
CA VAL A 133 4.86 -9.27 5.72
C VAL A 133 3.39 -9.14 5.34
N LEU A 134 3.02 -8.03 4.72
CA LEU A 134 1.64 -7.75 4.33
C LEU A 134 1.41 -7.91 2.82
N GLY A 135 0.42 -8.70 2.44
CA GLY A 135 -0.07 -8.80 1.05
C GLY A 135 0.76 -9.67 0.12
N ALA A 136 1.60 -10.56 0.67
CA ALA A 136 2.42 -11.52 -0.10
C ALA A 136 1.82 -12.93 -0.06
N ALA A 137 2.02 -13.72 -1.11
CA ALA A 137 1.73 -15.16 -1.11
C ALA A 137 2.97 -15.97 -0.71
N ASP A 138 4.16 -15.46 -1.05
CA ASP A 138 5.44 -16.11 -0.84
C ASP A 138 6.47 -15.07 -0.34
N LEU A 139 7.44 -15.51 0.46
CA LEU A 139 8.51 -14.65 0.93
C LEU A 139 9.33 -14.05 -0.23
N LYS A 140 9.45 -14.76 -1.35
CA LYS A 140 10.12 -14.24 -2.56
C LYS A 140 9.45 -12.99 -3.13
N ASP A 141 8.16 -12.77 -2.86
CA ASP A 141 7.42 -11.62 -3.39
C ASP A 141 7.92 -10.30 -2.80
N VAL A 142 8.52 -10.35 -1.60
CA VAL A 142 9.20 -9.21 -0.94
C VAL A 142 10.37 -8.71 -1.80
N GLY A 143 11.04 -9.59 -2.54
CA GLY A 143 12.13 -9.23 -3.46
C GLY A 143 13.46 -8.94 -2.76
N ALA A 144 14.24 -8.03 -3.34
CA ALA A 144 15.62 -7.73 -2.95
C ALA A 144 15.82 -7.42 -1.46
N LEU A 145 14.81 -6.87 -0.78
CA LEU A 145 14.86 -6.63 0.66
C LEU A 145 15.03 -7.93 1.47
N ALA A 146 14.30 -9.00 1.12
CA ALA A 146 14.40 -10.29 1.80
C ALA A 146 15.73 -10.99 1.52
N GLU A 147 16.29 -10.79 0.33
CA GLU A 147 17.60 -11.33 -0.05
C GLU A 147 18.73 -10.61 0.68
N LYS A 148 18.68 -9.27 0.72
CA LYS A 148 19.70 -8.42 1.35
C LYS A 148 19.74 -8.60 2.87
N GLU A 149 18.58 -8.74 3.50
CA GLU A 149 18.42 -8.75 4.96
C GLU A 149 17.98 -10.13 5.47
N ASN A 150 18.46 -11.20 4.84
CA ASN A 150 18.01 -12.58 5.07
C ASN A 150 17.95 -13.01 6.55
N GLU A 151 18.83 -12.49 7.41
CA GLU A 151 18.86 -12.75 8.86
C GLU A 151 17.61 -12.23 9.60
N LEU A 152 16.93 -11.21 9.06
CA LEU A 152 15.66 -10.72 9.59
C LEU A 152 14.50 -11.63 9.19
N PHE A 153 14.56 -12.25 8.02
CA PHE A 153 13.49 -13.06 7.43
C PHE A 153 13.57 -14.54 7.81
N THR A 154 13.95 -14.84 9.06
CA THR A 154 13.87 -16.20 9.59
C THR A 154 12.44 -16.56 9.99
N LYS A 155 12.03 -17.81 9.74
CA LYS A 155 10.64 -18.25 9.88
C LYS A 155 10.06 -17.94 11.26
N GLU A 156 10.85 -18.07 12.32
CA GLU A 156 10.45 -17.90 13.73
C GLU A 156 9.92 -16.50 14.07
N ARG A 157 10.39 -15.49 13.31
CA ARG A 157 10.05 -14.07 13.46
C ARG A 157 8.99 -13.61 12.47
N LEU A 158 8.71 -14.41 11.44
CA LEU A 158 7.83 -14.03 10.34
C LEU A 158 6.36 -14.23 10.67
N VAL A 159 5.58 -13.19 10.40
CA VAL A 159 4.12 -13.18 10.38
C VAL A 159 3.68 -12.77 8.99
N ASN A 160 2.99 -13.66 8.29
CA ASN A 160 2.31 -13.34 7.03
C ASN A 160 0.89 -12.85 7.33
N ILE A 161 0.52 -11.69 6.81
CA ILE A 161 -0.84 -11.14 6.83
C ILE A 161 -1.20 -10.86 5.39
N SER A 162 -2.20 -11.53 4.82
CA SER A 162 -2.43 -11.38 3.37
C SER A 162 -3.82 -11.84 2.96
N ASN A 163 -4.40 -11.21 1.95
CA ASN A 163 -5.54 -11.80 1.26
C ASN A 163 -5.13 -12.87 0.23
N GLN A 164 -3.88 -13.29 0.21
CA GLN A 164 -3.39 -14.43 -0.54
C GLN A 164 -2.95 -15.53 0.42
N VAL A 165 -3.22 -16.79 0.06
CA VAL A 165 -2.79 -17.92 0.87
C VAL A 165 -1.26 -18.04 0.79
N GLY A 166 -0.59 -17.98 1.94
CA GLY A 166 0.86 -18.15 2.07
C GLY A 166 1.22 -18.83 3.40
N THR A 167 2.29 -19.61 3.42
CA THR A 167 2.68 -20.49 4.55
C THR A 167 4.14 -20.31 4.98
N PHE A 168 4.73 -19.16 4.69
CA PHE A 168 6.15 -18.89 4.94
C PHE A 168 6.44 -18.32 6.34
N GLY A 169 5.43 -17.79 7.04
CA GLY A 169 5.56 -17.32 8.42
C GLY A 169 5.41 -18.43 9.46
N THR A 170 5.83 -18.16 10.69
CA THR A 170 5.38 -18.93 11.87
C THR A 170 3.88 -18.72 12.08
N ILE A 171 3.43 -17.47 11.91
CA ILE A 171 2.02 -17.11 11.94
C ILE A 171 1.61 -16.73 10.52
N ASN A 172 0.49 -17.24 10.04
CA ASN A 172 -0.05 -16.91 8.72
C ASN A 172 -1.55 -16.58 8.88
N ILE A 173 -1.87 -15.29 8.92
CA ILE A 173 -3.23 -14.78 8.98
C ILE A 173 -3.64 -14.44 7.55
N THR A 174 -4.39 -15.34 6.90
CA THR A 174 -4.77 -15.17 5.50
C THR A 174 -6.27 -15.30 5.30
N ASP A 175 -6.85 -14.38 4.53
CA ASP A 175 -8.26 -14.43 4.14
C ASP A 175 -8.43 -14.09 2.65
N PRO A 176 -8.50 -15.12 1.78
CA PRO A 176 -8.67 -14.95 0.34
C PRO A 176 -10.01 -14.36 -0.10
N SER A 177 -10.98 -14.26 0.81
CA SER A 177 -12.29 -13.69 0.50
C SER A 177 -12.36 -12.17 0.73
N SER A 178 -11.29 -11.58 1.28
CA SER A 178 -11.21 -10.18 1.69
C SER A 178 -10.19 -9.37 0.88
N SER A 179 -10.24 -8.03 0.97
CA SER A 179 -9.09 -7.16 0.70
C SER A 179 -8.12 -7.16 1.88
N ASN A 180 -6.87 -6.73 1.64
CA ASN A 180 -5.91 -6.57 2.74
C ASN A 180 -6.38 -5.52 3.74
N ALA A 181 -7.09 -4.49 3.28
CA ALA A 181 -7.63 -3.45 4.15
C ALA A 181 -8.79 -3.96 5.03
N GLU A 182 -9.66 -4.82 4.52
CA GLU A 182 -10.66 -5.53 5.34
C GLU A 182 -10.00 -6.38 6.41
N LEU A 183 -9.00 -7.19 6.01
CA LEU A 183 -8.26 -8.06 6.91
C LEU A 183 -7.54 -7.27 8.01
N VAL A 184 -6.86 -6.17 7.66
CA VAL A 184 -6.20 -5.30 8.64
C VAL A 184 -7.22 -4.60 9.53
N THR A 185 -8.37 -4.18 9.00
CA THR A 185 -9.45 -3.57 9.82
C THR A 185 -9.92 -4.54 10.91
N ALA A 186 -10.19 -5.79 10.54
CA ALA A 186 -10.55 -6.84 11.48
C ALA A 186 -9.42 -7.10 12.49
N LEU A 187 -8.17 -7.20 12.02
CA LEU A 187 -7.02 -7.43 12.87
C LEU A 187 -6.83 -6.33 13.93
N LEU A 188 -6.90 -5.06 13.55
CA LEU A 188 -6.78 -3.93 14.49
C LEU A 188 -7.89 -3.99 15.55
N LYS A 189 -9.12 -4.29 15.13
CA LYS A 189 -10.29 -4.43 16.01
C LYS A 189 -10.09 -5.56 17.02
N GLU A 190 -9.75 -6.76 16.55
CA GLU A 190 -9.64 -7.96 17.40
C GLU A 190 -8.45 -7.91 18.35
N LEU A 191 -7.34 -7.31 17.93
CA LEU A 191 -6.17 -7.10 18.77
C LEU A 191 -6.32 -5.92 19.75
N GLY A 192 -7.35 -5.08 19.57
CA GLY A 192 -7.56 -3.86 20.36
C GLY A 192 -6.49 -2.80 20.10
N LEU A 193 -5.96 -2.76 18.87
CA LEU A 193 -4.95 -1.79 18.47
C LEU A 193 -5.61 -0.42 18.16
N PRO A 194 -4.89 0.70 18.36
CA PRO A 194 -5.39 2.04 18.06
C PRO A 194 -5.79 2.19 16.59
N MET A 195 -6.92 2.84 16.34
CA MET A 195 -7.41 3.14 15.00
C MET A 195 -8.08 4.50 15.03
N ASP A 196 -7.33 5.52 14.65
CA ASP A 196 -7.82 6.88 14.50
C ASP A 196 -8.37 7.13 13.09
N MET A 197 -8.70 8.39 12.81
CA MET A 197 -9.29 8.80 11.54
C MET A 197 -8.32 8.62 10.36
N ASP A 198 -7.02 8.86 10.54
CA ASP A 198 -6.02 8.75 9.48
C ASP A 198 -5.77 7.28 9.11
N ILE A 199 -5.62 6.42 10.12
CA ILE A 199 -5.54 4.97 9.97
C ILE A 199 -6.77 4.45 9.23
N ALA A 200 -7.96 4.89 9.66
CA ALA A 200 -9.21 4.44 9.08
C ALA A 200 -9.44 4.97 7.66
N ASN A 201 -8.97 6.17 7.32
CA ASN A 201 -9.03 6.71 5.96
C ASN A 201 -8.07 5.97 5.02
N ASN A 202 -6.88 5.55 5.49
CA ASN A 202 -6.02 4.67 4.70
C ASN A 202 -6.74 3.34 4.41
N LEU A 203 -7.29 2.68 5.42
CA LEU A 203 -8.04 1.43 5.23
C LEU A 203 -9.25 1.61 4.30
N MET A 204 -10.00 2.71 4.43
CA MET A 204 -11.11 3.03 3.53
C MET A 204 -10.66 3.08 2.07
N GLN A 205 -9.56 3.78 1.78
CA GLN A 205 -9.00 3.86 0.42
C GLN A 205 -8.54 2.49 -0.10
N GLY A 206 -7.99 1.64 0.77
CA GLY A 206 -7.60 0.28 0.41
C GLY A 206 -8.81 -0.58 0.00
N ILE A 207 -9.88 -0.56 0.80
CA ILE A 207 -11.14 -1.26 0.49
C ILE A 207 -11.73 -0.73 -0.83
N GLU A 208 -11.80 0.59 -1.01
CA GLU A 208 -12.31 1.17 -2.25
C GLU A 208 -11.47 0.76 -3.46
N SER A 209 -10.14 0.76 -3.36
CA SER A 209 -9.27 0.32 -4.45
C SER A 209 -9.48 -1.15 -4.78
N ALA A 210 -9.58 -2.03 -3.78
CA ALA A 210 -9.74 -3.47 -3.99
C ALA A 210 -11.12 -3.85 -4.56
N THR A 211 -12.14 -3.02 -4.29
CA THR A 211 -13.53 -3.28 -4.67
C THR A 211 -14.02 -2.42 -5.84
N ASN A 212 -13.12 -1.70 -6.52
CA ASN A 212 -13.46 -0.76 -7.58
C ASN A 212 -14.52 0.28 -7.15
N GLY A 213 -14.29 0.92 -6.01
CA GLY A 213 -15.19 1.94 -5.46
C GLY A 213 -16.47 1.39 -4.87
N LEU A 214 -16.42 0.16 -4.31
CA LEU A 214 -17.56 -0.60 -3.78
C LEU A 214 -18.54 -1.11 -4.85
N SER A 215 -18.04 -1.42 -6.05
CA SER A 215 -18.84 -1.98 -7.16
C SER A 215 -18.51 -3.43 -7.50
N SER A 216 -17.55 -4.04 -6.80
CA SER A 216 -17.09 -5.41 -7.07
C SER A 216 -18.17 -6.44 -6.70
N PRO A 217 -18.40 -7.47 -7.54
CA PRO A 217 -19.33 -8.55 -7.23
C PRO A 217 -18.83 -9.47 -6.10
N ASN A 218 -17.54 -9.37 -5.73
CA ASN A 218 -16.92 -10.23 -4.70
C ASN A 218 -17.02 -9.64 -3.29
N MET A 219 -17.65 -8.48 -3.11
CA MET A 219 -17.86 -7.90 -1.79
C MET A 219 -18.75 -8.79 -0.92
N THR A 220 -18.42 -8.90 0.35
CA THR A 220 -19.13 -9.75 1.32
C THR A 220 -19.77 -8.91 2.43
N ALA A 221 -20.47 -9.56 3.36
CA ALA A 221 -20.94 -8.90 4.57
C ALA A 221 -19.77 -8.31 5.38
N ASP A 222 -18.62 -8.99 5.36
CA ASP A 222 -17.41 -8.57 6.08
C ASP A 222 -16.84 -7.27 5.51
N THR A 223 -16.98 -7.03 4.20
CA THR A 223 -16.64 -5.75 3.58
C THR A 223 -17.44 -4.61 4.20
N PHE A 224 -18.76 -4.80 4.36
CA PHE A 224 -19.62 -3.78 4.95
C PHE A 224 -19.43 -3.65 6.46
N GLU A 225 -19.06 -4.72 7.15
CA GLU A 225 -18.66 -4.67 8.56
C GLU A 225 -17.39 -3.84 8.75
N ALA A 226 -16.35 -4.09 7.94
CA ALA A 226 -15.13 -3.31 7.93
C ALA A 226 -15.45 -1.83 7.67
N LEU A 227 -16.23 -1.51 6.63
CA LEU A 227 -16.68 -0.13 6.37
C LEU A 227 -17.41 0.48 7.56
N ALA A 228 -18.32 -0.25 8.21
CA ALA A 228 -19.05 0.24 9.37
C ALA A 228 -18.11 0.54 10.56
N ILE A 229 -17.05 -0.25 10.75
CA ILE A 229 -16.01 0.02 11.73
C ILE A 229 -15.28 1.33 11.39
N LEU A 230 -14.85 1.51 10.13
CA LEU A 230 -14.13 2.71 9.68
C LEU A 230 -15.00 3.97 9.76
N TYR A 231 -16.30 3.89 9.42
CA TYR A 231 -17.19 5.04 9.56
C TYR A 231 -17.38 5.49 11.00
N ARG A 232 -17.36 4.54 11.97
CA ARG A 232 -17.47 4.83 13.40
C ARG A 232 -16.24 5.56 13.96
N THR A 233 -15.07 5.39 13.36
CA THR A 233 -13.85 6.16 13.73
C THR A 233 -13.79 7.53 13.06
N GLY A 234 -14.79 7.86 12.23
CA GLY A 234 -14.90 9.15 11.57
C GLY A 234 -14.35 9.17 10.15
N ALA A 235 -13.83 8.06 9.63
CA ALA A 235 -13.42 7.98 8.23
C ALA A 235 -14.60 8.25 7.29
N ARG A 236 -14.32 8.84 6.14
CA ARG A 236 -15.33 9.15 5.12
C ARG A 236 -14.76 8.80 3.75
N ARG A 237 -15.65 8.30 2.89
CA ARG A 237 -15.33 8.14 1.47
C ARG A 237 -15.02 9.49 0.88
N GLN A 238 -13.90 9.59 0.16
CA GLN A 238 -13.59 10.78 -0.61
C GLN A 238 -14.42 10.74 -1.88
N THR A 239 -15.25 11.76 -2.09
CA THR A 239 -15.91 11.91 -3.40
C THR A 239 -14.84 12.41 -4.37
N PRO A 240 -14.67 11.82 -5.56
CA PRO A 240 -13.80 12.39 -6.57
C PRO A 240 -14.20 13.85 -6.77
N THR A 241 -13.26 14.77 -6.53
CA THR A 241 -13.44 16.17 -6.93
C THR A 241 -13.47 16.17 -8.45
N ILE A 242 -14.68 16.14 -9.03
CA ILE A 242 -14.84 16.45 -10.44
C ILE A 242 -14.32 17.89 -10.57
N PRO A 243 -13.22 18.14 -11.29
CA PRO A 243 -12.83 19.52 -11.55
C PRO A 243 -14.02 20.17 -12.24
N VAL A 244 -14.61 21.18 -11.60
CA VAL A 244 -15.63 22.00 -12.25
C VAL A 244 -14.90 22.66 -13.41
N THR A 245 -15.03 22.11 -14.60
CA THR A 245 -14.61 22.79 -15.82
C THR A 245 -15.44 24.07 -15.86
N GLN A 246 -14.84 25.19 -15.44
CA GLN A 246 -15.43 26.49 -15.70
C GLN A 246 -15.63 26.56 -17.21
N ALA A 247 -16.89 26.65 -17.64
CA ALA A 247 -17.18 26.89 -19.04
C ALA A 247 -16.45 28.17 -19.44
N LYS A 248 -15.41 28.05 -20.27
CA LYS A 248 -14.83 29.22 -20.93
C LYS A 248 -15.91 29.74 -21.86
N ILE A 249 -16.42 30.95 -21.59
CA ILE A 249 -17.22 31.68 -22.56
C ILE A 249 -16.29 31.96 -23.75
N VAL A 250 -16.47 31.24 -24.85
CA VAL A 250 -15.78 31.53 -26.10
C VAL A 250 -16.54 32.69 -26.72
N ALA A 251 -16.07 33.92 -26.48
CA ALA A 251 -16.74 35.14 -26.95
C ALA A 251 -16.74 35.29 -28.48
N ASP A 252 -15.86 34.58 -29.19
CA ASP A 252 -15.68 34.70 -30.64
C ASP A 252 -15.89 33.36 -31.36
N MET A 253 -17.04 32.73 -31.15
CA MET A 253 -17.45 31.65 -32.04
C MET A 253 -18.05 32.30 -33.30
N PRO A 254 -17.48 32.09 -34.52
CA PRO A 254 -18.05 32.67 -35.72
C PRO A 254 -19.45 32.09 -35.92
N ILE A 255 -20.46 32.97 -35.92
CA ILE A 255 -21.82 32.60 -36.29
C ILE A 255 -21.77 32.25 -37.77
N VAL A 256 -21.74 30.96 -38.08
CA VAL A 256 -21.98 30.50 -39.44
C VAL A 256 -23.48 30.68 -39.68
N ASP A 257 -23.84 31.71 -40.44
CA ASP A 257 -25.21 31.96 -40.89
C ASP A 257 -25.61 30.85 -41.88
N HIS A 258 -26.07 29.73 -41.34
CA HIS A 258 -26.87 28.78 -42.11
C HIS A 258 -28.24 29.43 -42.26
N GLY A 259 -28.42 30.17 -43.35
CA GLY A 259 -29.61 30.99 -43.61
C GLY A 259 -30.93 30.31 -43.26
N THR A 260 -31.97 31.13 -43.06
CA THR A 260 -33.30 30.80 -42.51
C THR A 260 -33.67 29.30 -42.49
N PRO A 261 -33.89 28.70 -41.31
CA PRO A 261 -34.23 27.29 -41.20
C PRO A 261 -35.59 27.02 -41.89
N VAL A 262 -35.60 26.02 -42.77
CA VAL A 262 -36.85 25.48 -43.33
C VAL A 262 -37.66 24.91 -42.17
N LYS A 263 -38.90 25.39 -41.99
CA LYS A 263 -39.81 24.86 -40.96
C LYS A 263 -39.98 23.35 -41.14
N PRO A 264 -39.79 22.52 -40.11
CA PRO A 264 -40.04 21.10 -40.21
C PRO A 264 -41.53 20.85 -40.44
N VAL A 265 -41.84 20.01 -41.43
CA VAL A 265 -43.20 19.48 -41.63
C VAL A 265 -43.52 18.55 -40.46
N ILE A 266 -44.50 18.92 -39.65
CA ILE A 266 -45.00 18.10 -38.56
C ILE A 266 -45.87 17.00 -39.19
N GLU A 267 -45.36 15.77 -39.30
CA GLU A 267 -46.21 14.62 -39.60
C GLU A 267 -47.05 14.28 -38.36
N THR A 268 -48.37 14.38 -38.49
CA THR A 268 -49.31 13.95 -37.44
C THR A 268 -49.25 12.44 -37.22
N PRO A 269 -49.24 11.95 -35.97
CA PRO A 269 -49.18 10.51 -35.68
C PRO A 269 -50.38 9.74 -36.25
N LYS A 270 -50.15 8.51 -36.72
CA LYS A 270 -51.21 7.64 -37.27
C LYS A 270 -52.22 7.25 -36.17
N ALA A 271 -53.50 7.35 -36.51
CA ALA A 271 -54.65 7.19 -35.59
C ALA A 271 -54.81 5.79 -34.95
N ASP A 272 -54.05 4.78 -35.38
CA ASP A 272 -54.14 3.40 -34.89
C ASP A 272 -53.50 3.16 -33.51
N TRP A 273 -52.79 4.15 -32.96
CA TRP A 273 -52.25 4.08 -31.60
C TRP A 273 -53.27 4.34 -30.49
N MET A 274 -54.51 4.71 -30.82
CA MET A 274 -55.53 5.08 -29.82
C MET A 274 -56.64 4.03 -29.58
N LYS A 275 -56.47 2.79 -30.06
CA LYS A 275 -57.46 1.73 -29.79
C LYS A 275 -56.93 0.71 -28.76
N PRO A 276 -57.64 0.46 -27.65
CA PRO A 276 -57.21 -0.52 -26.65
C PRO A 276 -57.31 -1.95 -27.20
N LYS A 277 -56.25 -2.74 -27.00
CA LYS A 277 -56.21 -4.16 -27.40
C LYS A 277 -56.99 -5.02 -26.41
N ILE A 278 -58.03 -5.71 -26.88
CA ILE A 278 -58.81 -6.68 -26.10
C ILE A 278 -58.23 -8.07 -26.36
N PHE A 279 -57.73 -8.75 -25.33
CA PHE A 279 -57.32 -10.16 -25.41
C PHE A 279 -58.51 -11.07 -25.05
N LYS A 280 -58.91 -11.96 -25.97
CA LYS A 280 -59.82 -13.08 -25.64
C LYS A 280 -58.98 -14.30 -25.23
N SER A 281 -59.21 -14.79 -24.01
CA SER A 281 -58.68 -16.07 -23.52
C SER A 281 -59.39 -17.22 -24.24
N GLY A 282 -58.67 -17.96 -25.08
CA GLY A 282 -59.14 -19.21 -25.68
C GLY A 282 -58.91 -20.37 -24.72
N ALA A 283 -59.99 -21.07 -24.37
CA ALA A 283 -60.03 -22.18 -23.44
C ALA A 283 -59.29 -23.43 -23.96
N VAL A 284 -58.71 -24.16 -23.01
CA VAL A 284 -58.19 -25.52 -23.16
C VAL A 284 -59.36 -26.49 -23.13
N THR A 285 -59.43 -27.43 -24.07
CA THR A 285 -60.16 -28.70 -23.87
C THR A 285 -59.53 -29.84 -24.68
N HIS A 286 -59.09 -30.83 -23.90
CA HIS A 286 -58.88 -32.27 -24.12
C HIS A 286 -58.04 -32.79 -25.28
#